data_AF-A0A821LEY8-F1
#
_entry.id   AF-A0A821LEY8-F1
#
_cell.length_a   1.000
_cell.length_b   1.000
_cell.length_c   1.000
_cell.angle_alpha   90.00
_cell.angle_beta   90.00
_cell.angle_gamma   90.00
#
_symmetry.space_group_name_H-M   'P 1'
#
loop_
_entity.id
_entity.type
_entity.pdbx_description
1 polymer ?
#
loop_
_entity_poly.entity_id
_entity_poly.type
_entity_poly.pdbx_seq_one_letter_code
_entity_poly.pdbx_strand_id
1 'polypeptide(L)'
;MDTTDSMLSLFSATKDTVCTMFEHTSVVLEEKGLSKDAFSMQLAVYRNYSSRDNKTLEVSSWETKASDLRAFMNTISPERGHLNVAIEVGLWHAVKESELEDSISQVILIGNTSANTQQEVLEKRAHFGEAYWKQTKFHKLTYYELELQKLKEKSIPVHAFYLTD
;
A
#
# COMPACT_ATOMS: atom_id res chain seq x y z
N MET A 1 -1.31 -2.47 -0.10
CA MET A 1 -1.77 -3.86 0.13
C MET A 1 -1.03 -4.40 1.34
N ASP A 2 -1.79 -4.95 2.29
CA ASP A 2 -1.25 -5.67 3.44
C ASP A 2 -0.49 -6.93 2.99
N THR A 3 0.71 -7.13 3.51
CA THR A 3 1.54 -8.31 3.25
C THR A 3 2.04 -8.97 4.53
N THR A 4 1.21 -8.97 5.57
CA THR A 4 1.46 -9.74 6.78
C THR A 4 0.99 -11.20 6.67
N ASP A 5 1.47 -12.07 7.57
CA ASP A 5 1.12 -13.50 7.60
C ASP A 5 -0.37 -13.81 7.54
N SER A 6 -1.22 -12.93 8.08
CA SER A 6 -2.67 -13.12 8.05
C SER A 6 -3.20 -13.16 6.62
N MET A 7 -2.51 -12.55 5.65
CA MET A 7 -2.89 -12.55 4.24
C MET A 7 -2.44 -13.81 3.50
N LEU A 8 -1.74 -14.77 4.14
CA LEU A 8 -1.07 -15.89 3.44
C LEU A 8 -2.01 -16.71 2.53
N SER A 9 -3.21 -17.05 3.01
CA SER A 9 -4.26 -17.77 2.25
C SER A 9 -4.80 -16.95 1.08
N LEU A 10 -4.88 -15.63 1.25
CA LEU A 10 -5.48 -14.69 0.30
C LEU A 10 -4.46 -14.09 -0.68
N PHE A 11 -3.16 -14.27 -0.41
CA PHE A 11 -2.11 -13.47 -1.05
C PHE A 11 -2.02 -13.70 -2.56
N SER A 12 -2.10 -14.96 -3.00
CA SER A 12 -2.09 -15.28 -4.44
C SER A 12 -3.33 -14.73 -5.13
N ALA A 13 -4.52 -14.99 -4.56
CA ALA A 13 -5.78 -14.52 -5.13
C ALA A 13 -5.83 -12.98 -5.20
N THR A 14 -5.27 -12.30 -4.22
CA THR A 14 -5.17 -10.83 -4.20
C THR A 14 -4.28 -10.32 -5.33
N LYS A 15 -3.08 -10.90 -5.50
CA LYS A 15 -2.17 -10.53 -6.60
C LYS A 15 -2.80 -10.76 -7.97
N ASP A 16 -3.45 -11.90 -8.15
CA ASP A 16 -4.11 -12.24 -9.41
C ASP A 16 -5.27 -11.27 -9.69
N THR A 17 -6.09 -10.96 -8.67
CA THR A 17 -7.20 -10.00 -8.79
C THR A 17 -6.70 -8.60 -9.18
N VAL A 18 -5.62 -8.12 -8.56
CA VAL A 18 -5.02 -6.81 -8.90
C VAL A 18 -4.51 -6.82 -10.35
N CYS A 19 -3.82 -7.88 -10.79
CA CYS A 19 -3.37 -8.02 -12.17
C CYS A 19 -4.55 -8.02 -13.15
N THR A 20 -5.57 -8.85 -12.90
CA THR A 20 -6.75 -8.97 -13.77
C THR A 20 -7.51 -7.65 -13.85
N MET A 21 -7.68 -6.94 -12.73
CA MET A 21 -8.32 -5.62 -12.73
C MET A 21 -7.54 -4.61 -13.58
N PHE A 22 -6.21 -4.62 -13.49
CA PHE A 22 -5.37 -3.74 -14.29
C PHE A 22 -5.46 -4.10 -15.79
N GLU A 23 -5.34 -5.39 -16.15
CA GLU A 23 -5.49 -5.87 -17.53
C GLU A 23 -6.85 -5.47 -18.12
N HIS A 24 -7.94 -5.69 -17.36
CA HIS A 24 -9.29 -5.31 -17.77
C HIS A 24 -9.45 -3.79 -17.95
N THR A 25 -8.80 -2.99 -17.09
CA THR A 25 -8.84 -1.53 -17.22
C THR A 25 -8.25 -1.08 -18.55
N SER A 26 -7.11 -1.63 -18.96
CA SER A 26 -6.50 -1.33 -20.26
C SER A 26 -7.40 -1.70 -21.44
N VAL A 27 -8.09 -2.85 -21.37
CA VAL A 27 -9.06 -3.27 -22.40
C VAL A 27 -10.23 -2.28 -22.49
N VAL A 28 -10.83 -1.92 -21.36
CA VAL A 28 -11.95 -0.97 -21.32
C VAL A 28 -11.53 0.40 -21.87
N LEU A 29 -10.32 0.87 -21.58
CA LEU A 29 -9.80 2.13 -22.13
C LEU A 29 -9.71 2.08 -23.67
N GLU A 30 -9.17 0.98 -24.22
CA GLU A 30 -9.06 0.78 -25.66
C GLU A 30 -10.43 0.72 -26.34
N GLU A 31 -11.41 0.03 -25.74
CA GLU A 31 -12.81 -0.01 -26.21
C GLU A 31 -13.48 1.38 -26.21
N LYS A 32 -13.01 2.30 -25.36
CA LYS A 32 -13.46 3.69 -25.32
C LYS A 32 -12.64 4.63 -26.23
N GLY A 33 -11.71 4.10 -27.02
CA GLY A 33 -10.85 4.87 -27.91
C GLY A 33 -9.75 5.64 -27.20
N LEU A 34 -9.42 5.29 -25.96
CA LEU A 34 -8.30 5.83 -25.20
C LEU A 34 -7.06 4.94 -25.37
N SER A 35 -5.88 5.50 -25.10
CA SER A 35 -4.66 4.70 -25.05
C SER A 35 -4.75 3.68 -23.91
N LYS A 36 -4.30 2.44 -24.15
CA LYS A 36 -4.12 1.42 -23.11
C LYS A 36 -3.17 1.86 -21.99
N ASP A 37 -2.29 2.82 -22.28
CA ASP A 37 -1.32 3.41 -21.36
C ASP A 37 -1.85 4.71 -20.71
N ALA A 38 -3.12 5.08 -20.92
CA ALA A 38 -3.74 6.26 -20.31
C ALA A 38 -4.01 6.11 -18.80
N PHE A 39 -3.74 4.94 -18.24
CA PHE A 39 -3.87 4.61 -16.83
C PHE A 39 -2.57 4.01 -16.32
N SER A 40 -2.14 4.46 -15.15
CA SER A 40 -0.98 3.91 -14.45
C SER A 40 -1.37 3.48 -13.04
N MET A 41 -0.64 2.49 -12.52
CA MET A 41 -0.83 1.95 -11.18
C MET A 41 0.52 1.73 -10.52
N GLN A 42 0.59 2.09 -9.24
CA GLN A 42 1.68 1.73 -8.35
C GLN A 42 1.15 0.83 -7.24
N LEU A 43 1.89 -0.21 -6.89
CA LEU A 43 1.60 -1.05 -5.75
C LEU A 43 2.55 -0.72 -4.59
N ALA A 44 1.97 -0.17 -3.51
CA ALA A 44 2.63 -0.07 -2.22
C ALA A 44 2.24 -1.26 -1.35
N VAL A 45 3.21 -2.05 -0.89
CA VAL A 45 3.03 -3.13 0.07
C VAL A 45 3.56 -2.70 1.43
N TYR A 46 2.68 -2.76 2.44
CA TYR A 46 3.02 -2.38 3.80
C TYR A 46 2.96 -3.61 4.71
N ARG A 47 3.83 -3.62 5.71
CA ARG A 47 3.89 -4.65 6.75
C ARG A 47 3.70 -3.99 8.11
N ASN A 48 4.52 -4.37 9.10
CA ASN A 48 4.47 -3.77 10.42
C ASN A 48 5.86 -3.33 10.88
N TYR A 49 5.92 -2.63 12.01
CA TYR A 49 7.18 -2.14 12.60
C TYR A 49 8.09 -3.25 13.16
N SER A 50 7.67 -4.51 13.09
CA SER A 50 8.52 -5.69 13.27
C SER A 50 9.46 -5.92 12.09
N SER A 51 9.16 -5.38 10.90
CA SER A 51 10.02 -5.41 9.73
C SER A 51 10.99 -4.21 9.75
N ARG A 52 12.18 -4.38 9.15
CA ARG A 52 13.07 -3.24 8.88
C ARG A 52 12.41 -2.24 7.94
N ASP A 53 12.88 -1.01 7.92
CA ASP A 53 12.34 0.08 7.11
C ASP A 53 12.20 -0.26 5.61
N ASN A 54 13.17 -0.96 5.03
CA ASN A 54 13.12 -1.42 3.64
C ASN A 54 12.03 -2.48 3.37
N LYS A 55 11.51 -3.13 4.41
CA LYS A 55 10.42 -4.13 4.34
C LYS A 55 9.11 -3.65 4.94
N THR A 56 9.15 -2.62 5.79
CA THR A 56 7.95 -1.96 6.31
C THR A 56 7.11 -1.41 5.17
N LEU A 57 7.77 -0.90 4.12
CA LEU A 57 7.14 -0.46 2.87
C LEU A 57 8.04 -0.78 1.67
N GLU A 58 7.53 -1.60 0.76
CA GLU A 58 8.09 -1.77 -0.58
C GLU A 58 7.09 -1.19 -1.59
N VAL A 59 7.59 -0.56 -2.65
CA VAL A 59 6.75 0.15 -3.62
C VAL A 59 7.27 -0.17 -5.03
N SER A 60 6.37 -0.46 -5.96
CA SER A 60 6.71 -0.59 -7.39
C SER A 60 6.99 0.77 -8.02
N SER A 61 7.45 0.78 -9.27
CA SER A 61 7.30 1.98 -10.10
C SER A 61 5.81 2.21 -10.43
N TRP A 62 5.50 3.38 -10.98
CA TRP A 62 4.24 3.60 -11.69
C TRP A 62 4.28 2.82 -13.00
N GLU A 63 3.46 1.78 -13.10
CA GLU A 63 3.39 0.91 -14.27
C GLU A 63 2.17 1.26 -15.12
N THR A 64 2.27 1.19 -16.45
CA THR A 64 1.11 1.25 -17.37
C THR A 64 0.69 -0.13 -17.87
N LYS A 65 1.42 -1.19 -17.48
CA LYS A 65 1.18 -2.57 -17.90
C LYS A 65 1.11 -3.49 -16.70
N ALA A 66 0.10 -4.35 -16.70
CA ALA A 66 -0.09 -5.34 -15.63
C ALA A 66 1.07 -6.35 -15.53
N SER A 67 1.77 -6.66 -16.63
CA SER A 67 2.94 -7.56 -16.62
C SER A 67 4.06 -7.04 -15.73
N ASP A 68 4.27 -5.73 -15.73
CA ASP A 68 5.38 -5.09 -15.04
C ASP A 68 5.05 -5.01 -13.54
N LEU A 69 3.80 -4.69 -13.22
CA LEU A 69 3.29 -4.77 -11.85
C LEU A 69 3.31 -6.21 -11.30
N ARG A 70 2.98 -7.21 -12.14
CA ARG A 70 3.07 -8.64 -11.79
C ARG A 70 4.51 -9.06 -11.50
N ALA A 71 5.47 -8.58 -12.29
CA ALA A 71 6.88 -8.83 -12.05
C ALA A 71 7.33 -8.32 -10.67
N PHE A 72 6.91 -7.10 -10.28
CA PHE A 72 7.13 -6.59 -8.94
C PHE A 72 6.44 -7.45 -7.87
N MET A 73 5.15 -7.76 -8.05
CA MET A 73 4.38 -8.58 -7.11
C MET A 73 5.00 -9.96 -6.87
N ASN A 74 5.62 -10.57 -7.87
CA ASN A 74 6.30 -11.85 -7.73
C ASN A 74 7.54 -11.80 -6.82
N THR A 75 8.11 -10.61 -6.59
CA THR A 75 9.21 -10.42 -5.62
C THR A 75 8.72 -10.29 -4.17
N ILE A 76 7.43 -10.02 -3.97
CA ILE A 76 6.86 -9.78 -2.64
C ILE A 76 6.41 -11.09 -2.01
N SER A 77 6.86 -11.33 -0.79
CA SER A 77 6.41 -12.42 0.09
C SER A 77 5.79 -11.85 1.37
N PRO A 78 4.82 -12.53 1.98
CA PRO A 78 4.31 -12.15 3.29
C PRO A 78 5.40 -12.26 4.36
N GLU A 79 5.39 -11.37 5.35
CA GLU A 79 6.24 -11.50 6.54
C GLU A 79 5.45 -11.39 7.84
N ARG A 80 6.09 -11.87 8.92
CA ARG A 80 5.52 -11.90 10.26
C ARG A 80 4.96 -10.54 10.68
N GLY A 81 3.65 -10.53 10.87
CA GLY A 81 2.89 -9.42 11.43
C GLY A 81 2.16 -9.85 12.70
N HIS A 82 2.06 -8.94 13.66
CA HIS A 82 1.28 -9.16 14.88
C HIS A 82 0.05 -8.24 14.90
N LEU A 83 -1.14 -8.84 14.93
CA LEU A 83 -2.43 -8.17 15.10
C LEU A 83 -2.67 -7.08 14.02
N ASN A 84 -2.89 -5.84 14.45
CA ASN A 84 -3.03 -4.69 13.57
C ASN A 84 -1.74 -4.39 12.79
N VAL A 85 -1.87 -3.80 11.62
CA VAL A 85 -0.76 -3.60 10.66
C VAL A 85 -0.51 -2.14 10.36
N ALA A 86 0.66 -1.82 9.78
CA ALA A 86 1.06 -0.44 9.54
C ALA A 86 0.40 0.17 8.29
N ILE A 87 -0.94 0.19 8.26
CA ILE A 87 -1.74 0.83 7.20
C ILE A 87 -1.35 2.30 7.04
N GLU A 88 -1.06 2.96 8.15
CA GLU A 88 -0.59 4.35 8.21
C GLU A 88 0.66 4.59 7.35
N VAL A 89 1.53 3.59 7.19
CA VAL A 89 2.72 3.70 6.34
C VAL A 89 2.35 3.67 4.86
N GLY A 90 1.38 2.83 4.47
CA GLY A 90 0.84 2.81 3.11
C GLY A 90 0.12 4.12 2.75
N LEU A 91 -0.68 4.65 3.68
CA LEU A 91 -1.39 5.92 3.49
C LEU A 91 -0.44 7.12 3.48
N TRP A 92 0.59 7.12 4.31
CA TRP A 92 1.64 8.14 4.29
C TRP A 92 2.35 8.19 2.93
N HIS A 93 2.59 7.03 2.32
CA HIS A 93 3.14 6.97 0.96
C HIS A 93 2.16 7.56 -0.06
N ALA A 94 0.88 7.21 0.01
CA ALA A 94 -0.14 7.79 -0.85
C ALA A 94 -0.25 9.32 -0.71
N VAL A 95 -0.14 9.86 0.51
CA VAL A 95 -0.11 11.31 0.74
C VAL A 95 1.09 11.94 0.05
N LYS A 96 2.28 11.32 0.10
CA LYS A 96 3.45 11.82 -0.63
C LYS A 96 3.25 11.82 -2.15
N GLU A 97 2.71 10.74 -2.70
CA GLU A 97 2.41 10.68 -4.14
C GLU A 97 1.35 11.73 -4.54
N SER A 98 0.45 12.11 -3.62
CA SER A 98 -0.52 13.19 -3.85
C SER A 98 0.05 14.61 -3.82
N GLU A 99 1.32 14.77 -3.43
CA GLU A 99 2.02 16.06 -3.41
C GLU A 99 2.86 16.28 -4.68
N LEU A 100 2.97 15.27 -5.55
CA LEU A 100 3.63 15.36 -6.83
C LEU A 100 2.78 16.12 -7.85
N GLU A 101 3.41 16.65 -8.90
CA GLU A 101 2.73 17.34 -10.01
C GLU A 101 1.74 16.40 -10.71
N ASP A 102 2.18 15.18 -11.03
CA ASP A 102 1.34 14.08 -11.49
C ASP A 102 0.73 13.33 -10.29
N SER A 103 -0.15 14.02 -9.57
CA SER A 103 -0.81 13.49 -8.36
C SER A 103 -1.67 12.26 -8.66
N ILE A 104 -1.74 11.35 -7.68
CA ILE A 104 -2.70 10.24 -7.69
C ILE A 104 -4.14 10.74 -7.70
N SER A 105 -5.01 9.96 -8.34
CA SER A 105 -6.45 10.23 -8.41
C SER A 105 -7.27 9.47 -7.37
N GLN A 106 -6.78 8.33 -6.88
CA GLN A 106 -7.48 7.46 -5.93
C GLN A 106 -6.51 6.47 -5.27
N VAL A 107 -6.93 5.92 -4.13
CA VAL A 107 -6.21 4.86 -3.41
C VAL A 107 -7.08 3.63 -3.29
N ILE A 108 -6.53 2.44 -3.56
CA ILE A 108 -7.15 1.15 -3.26
C ILE A 108 -6.40 0.52 -2.09
N LEU A 109 -7.07 0.40 -0.96
CA LEU A 109 -6.53 -0.21 0.26
C LEU A 109 -7.07 -1.63 0.41
N ILE A 110 -6.18 -2.61 0.38
CA ILE A 110 -6.53 -4.04 0.49
C ILE A 110 -5.82 -4.63 1.71
N GLY A 111 -6.55 -5.32 2.57
CA GLY A 111 -6.01 -6.05 3.72
C GLY A 111 -7.09 -6.82 4.50
N ASN A 112 -6.68 -7.61 5.50
CA ASN A 112 -7.60 -8.40 6.33
C ASN A 112 -7.52 -8.10 7.83
N THR A 113 -6.86 -7.00 8.19
CA THR A 113 -6.66 -6.56 9.58
C THR A 113 -6.74 -5.03 9.67
N SER A 114 -6.94 -4.52 10.90
CA SER A 114 -7.08 -3.09 11.17
C SER A 114 -5.73 -2.37 11.21
N ALA A 115 -5.77 -1.05 11.11
CA ALA A 115 -4.59 -0.20 11.31
C ALA A 115 -4.10 -0.25 12.77
N ASN A 116 -2.81 -0.01 12.99
CA ASN A 116 -2.27 0.18 14.32
C ASN A 116 -2.95 1.37 15.02
N THR A 117 -3.29 1.20 16.29
CA THR A 117 -3.60 2.33 17.18
C THR A 117 -2.35 3.17 17.42
N GLN A 118 -2.51 4.42 17.88
CA GLN A 118 -1.36 5.29 18.18
C GLN A 118 -0.39 4.66 19.20
N GLN A 119 -0.92 3.97 20.20
CA GLN A 119 -0.14 3.25 21.20
C GLN A 119 0.62 2.08 20.55
N GLU A 120 -0.02 1.29 19.69
CA GLU A 120 0.64 0.19 18.99
C GLU A 120 1.76 0.68 18.07
N VAL A 121 1.61 1.83 17.42
CA VAL A 121 2.70 2.43 16.63
C VAL A 121 3.93 2.64 17.51
N LEU A 122 3.77 3.23 18.69
CA LEU A 122 4.87 3.47 19.63
C LEU A 122 5.48 2.16 20.16
N GLU A 123 4.64 1.23 20.58
CA GLU A 123 5.07 -0.05 21.17
C GLU A 123 5.77 -0.94 20.14
N LYS A 124 5.22 -1.08 18.94
CA LYS A 124 5.79 -1.93 17.90
C LYS A 124 7.10 -1.34 17.35
N ARG A 125 7.23 -0.01 17.29
CA ARG A 125 8.50 0.66 16.95
C ARG A 125 9.59 0.46 17.98
N ALA A 126 9.25 0.26 19.26
CA ALA A 126 10.22 0.04 20.33
C ALA A 126 11.10 -1.19 20.10
N HIS A 127 10.66 -2.15 19.28
CA HIS A 127 11.45 -3.31 18.87
C HIS A 127 12.82 -2.94 18.27
N PHE A 128 12.87 -1.95 17.38
CA PHE A 128 14.13 -1.40 16.84
C PHE A 128 14.61 -0.14 17.57
N GLY A 129 13.71 0.52 18.30
CA GLY A 129 13.99 1.74 19.07
C GLY A 129 14.03 3.02 18.24
N GLU A 130 13.73 4.16 18.86
CA GLU A 130 13.62 5.45 18.15
C GLU A 130 14.95 5.94 17.54
N ALA A 131 16.09 5.50 18.07
CA ALA A 131 17.40 5.82 17.47
C ALA A 131 17.54 5.23 16.06
N TYR A 132 16.99 4.04 15.82
CA TYR A 132 16.93 3.43 14.50
C TYR A 132 15.98 4.21 13.59
N TRP A 133 14.73 4.40 14.02
CA TRP A 133 13.71 5.03 13.17
C TRP A 133 14.04 6.46 12.77
N LYS A 134 14.73 7.22 13.64
CA LYS A 134 15.22 8.58 13.33
C LYS A 134 16.14 8.64 12.10
N GLN A 135 16.75 7.53 11.72
CA GLN A 135 17.63 7.43 10.55
C GLN A 135 16.89 6.96 9.29
N THR A 136 15.58 6.69 9.39
CA THR A 136 14.77 6.14 8.29
C THR A 136 13.82 7.19 7.71
N LYS A 137 13.19 6.85 6.58
CA LYS A 137 12.09 7.63 6.01
C LYS A 137 10.85 7.71 6.91
N PHE A 138 10.76 6.86 7.94
CA PHE A 138 9.68 6.80 8.93
C PHE A 138 10.05 7.43 10.28
N HIS A 139 11.00 8.36 10.30
CA HIS A 139 11.41 9.06 11.53
C HIS A 139 10.28 9.84 12.19
N LYS A 140 9.35 10.39 11.39
CA LYS A 140 8.17 11.10 11.89
C LYS A 140 7.04 10.09 12.10
N LEU A 141 6.47 10.09 13.30
CA LEU A 141 5.28 9.31 13.62
C LEU A 141 4.11 9.75 12.73
N THR A 142 3.30 8.78 12.35
CA THR A 142 2.03 9.01 11.66
C THR A 142 1.01 7.96 12.08
N TYR A 143 -0.25 8.24 11.77
CA TYR A 143 -1.42 7.43 12.12
C TYR A 143 -2.40 7.44 10.95
N TYR A 144 -3.19 6.38 10.82
CA TYR A 144 -4.03 6.22 9.64
C TYR A 144 -5.09 7.33 9.53
N GLU A 145 -5.66 7.80 10.64
CA GLU A 145 -6.65 8.88 10.64
C GLU A 145 -6.08 10.18 10.10
N LEU A 146 -4.83 10.50 10.47
CA LEU A 146 -4.13 11.70 10.03
C LEU A 146 -3.89 11.66 8.51
N GLU A 147 -3.41 10.53 7.99
CA GLU A 147 -3.13 10.41 6.56
C GLU A 147 -4.42 10.33 5.72
N LEU A 148 -5.47 9.69 6.24
CA LEU A 148 -6.81 9.72 5.61
C LEU A 148 -7.36 11.14 5.54
N GLN A 149 -7.20 11.94 6.60
CA GLN A 149 -7.65 13.33 6.62
C GLN A 149 -6.97 14.14 5.51
N LYS A 150 -5.65 14.00 5.32
CA LYS A 150 -4.91 14.71 4.27
C LYS A 150 -5.37 14.32 2.87
N LEU A 151 -5.59 13.03 2.61
CA LEU A 151 -6.13 12.57 1.32
C LEU A 151 -7.54 13.13 1.09
N LYS A 152 -8.37 13.16 2.13
CA LYS A 152 -9.71 13.74 2.08
C LYS A 152 -9.69 15.25 1.78
N GLU A 153 -8.79 16.01 2.40
CA GLU A 153 -8.61 17.45 2.13
C GLU A 153 -8.21 17.71 0.66
N LYS A 154 -7.52 16.75 0.03
CA LYS A 154 -7.18 16.76 -1.40
C LYS A 154 -8.27 16.14 -2.30
N SER A 155 -9.41 15.74 -1.76
CA SER A 155 -10.49 15.04 -2.49
C SER A 155 -10.05 13.74 -3.17
N ILE A 156 -9.06 13.05 -2.62
CA ILE A 156 -8.59 11.75 -3.11
C ILE A 156 -9.35 10.65 -2.37
N PRO A 157 -10.22 9.87 -3.06
CA PRO A 157 -10.95 8.79 -2.43
C PRO A 157 -10.03 7.62 -2.06
N VAL A 158 -10.33 7.00 -0.92
CA VAL A 158 -9.71 5.76 -0.46
C VAL A 158 -10.75 4.66 -0.48
N HIS A 159 -10.60 3.70 -1.38
CA HIS A 159 -11.46 2.53 -1.52
C HIS A 159 -10.87 1.38 -0.71
N ALA A 160 -11.47 1.08 0.45
CA ALA A 160 -11.01 0.01 1.33
C ALA A 160 -11.75 -1.30 1.04
N PHE A 161 -10.99 -2.36 0.79
CA PHE A 161 -11.46 -3.72 0.57
C PHE A 161 -10.93 -4.61 1.68
N TYR A 162 -11.83 -4.98 2.59
CA TYR A 162 -11.55 -5.93 3.66
C TYR A 162 -11.71 -7.35 3.13
N LEU A 163 -10.68 -8.18 3.29
CA LEU A 163 -10.70 -9.57 2.85
C LEU A 163 -10.93 -10.52 4.02
N THR A 164 -11.73 -11.54 3.81
CA THR A 164 -12.00 -12.64 4.74
C THR A 164 -11.86 -13.97 4.03
N ASP A 165 -11.33 -14.98 4.72
CA ASP A 165 -11.34 -16.37 4.27
C ASP A 165 -12.75 -16.99 4.35
#